data_AF-A0A529NUH0-F1
#
_entry.id   AF-A0A529NUH0-F1
#
_cell.length_a   1.000
_cell.length_b   1.000
_cell.length_c   1.000
_cell.angle_alpha   90.00
_cell.angle_beta   90.00
_cell.angle_gamma   90.00
#
_symmetry.space_group_name_H-M   'P 1'
#
loop_
_entity.id
_entity.type
_entity.pdbx_description
1 polymer ?
#
loop_
_entity_poly.entity_id
_entity_poly.type
_entity_poly.pdbx_seq_one_letter_code
_entity_poly.pdbx_strand_id
1 'polypeptide(L)'
;GSMGEDLDLVIKLHRHMRDTRRKYRIQFVPEPVCWTEAPETLSVLGRQRTRWQRGALECFFRYRAMLFNPRYGRVGFLGFGHILIVDVLGPVAEVLGYILIPAFWLLGILSGEYLLAFTSLVFTYGVCVSVCSLVLEEAELQRFPRARDLAVLTAVAVIENFGYRQLNNFWRVKGWWQFLRGNQGWGEMTRTGLGGAKK
;
A
#
# COMPACT_ATOMS: atom_id res chain seq x y z
N GLY A 1 16.59 -12.23 7.94
CA GLY A 1 15.86 -11.55 6.85
C GLY A 1 14.61 -10.92 7.40
N SER A 2 14.03 -9.91 6.74
CA SER A 2 12.61 -9.56 6.94
C SER A 2 11.79 -10.24 5.85
N MET A 3 10.46 -10.26 5.97
CA MET A 3 9.59 -10.77 4.91
C MET A 3 9.43 -9.83 3.70
N GLY A 4 9.82 -8.55 3.84
CA GLY A 4 9.87 -7.57 2.77
C GLY A 4 11.30 -7.37 2.28
N GLU A 5 11.83 -8.39 1.61
CA GLU A 5 13.25 -8.48 1.22
C GLU A 5 13.72 -7.29 0.37
N ASP A 6 12.87 -6.83 -0.54
CA ASP A 6 13.08 -5.68 -1.41
C ASP A 6 13.12 -4.36 -0.62
N LEU A 7 12.12 -4.10 0.21
CA LEU A 7 12.05 -2.91 1.06
C LEU A 7 13.21 -2.86 2.07
N ASP A 8 13.52 -3.99 2.70
CA ASP A 8 14.64 -4.15 3.63
C ASP A 8 15.97 -3.81 2.95
N LEU A 9 16.19 -4.31 1.74
CA LEU A 9 17.39 -4.03 0.96
C LEU A 9 17.52 -2.54 0.64
N VAL A 10 16.44 -1.91 0.14
CA VAL A 10 16.45 -0.47 -0.20
C VAL A 10 16.74 0.39 1.03
N ILE A 11 16.07 0.11 2.15
CA ILE A 11 16.30 0.82 3.42
C ILE A 11 17.74 0.61 3.90
N LYS A 12 18.22 -0.62 3.87
CA LYS A 12 19.58 -0.97 4.29
C LYS A 12 20.64 -0.28 3.45
N LEU A 13 20.44 -0.17 2.13
CA LEU A 13 21.30 0.59 1.23
C LEU A 13 21.31 2.08 1.59
N HIS A 14 20.14 2.69 1.76
CA HIS A 14 20.03 4.09 2.18
C HIS A 14 20.75 4.34 3.51
N ARG A 15 20.54 3.46 4.49
CA ARG A 15 21.18 3.52 5.82
C ARG A 15 22.69 3.40 5.69
N HIS A 16 23.18 2.36 5.03
CA HIS A 16 24.62 2.10 4.89
C HIS A 16 25.34 3.26 4.20
N MET A 17 24.80 3.78 3.11
CA MET A 17 25.40 4.89 2.38
C MET A 17 25.41 6.19 3.19
N ARG A 18 24.34 6.47 3.95
CA ARG A 18 24.28 7.63 4.86
C ARG A 18 25.21 7.47 6.07
N ASP A 19 25.30 6.27 6.62
CA ASP A 19 26.17 5.98 7.77
C ASP A 19 27.65 6.11 7.40
N THR A 20 28.03 5.65 6.20
CA THR A 20 29.39 5.75 5.64
C THR A 20 29.70 7.09 4.94
N ARG A 21 28.75 8.04 4.95
CA ARG A 21 28.86 9.36 4.29
C ARG A 21 29.25 9.30 2.81
N ARG A 22 28.86 8.23 2.09
CA ARG A 22 29.11 8.09 0.66
C ARG A 22 28.01 8.82 -0.12
N LYS A 23 28.40 9.52 -1.19
CA LYS A 23 27.43 10.06 -2.16
C LYS A 23 26.82 8.89 -2.94
N TYR A 24 25.50 8.87 -3.05
CA TYR A 24 24.76 7.82 -3.74
C TYR A 24 23.46 8.37 -4.31
N ARG A 25 22.87 7.65 -5.26
CA ARG A 25 21.55 7.94 -5.82
C ARG A 25 20.83 6.61 -6.09
N ILE A 26 19.60 6.49 -5.63
CA ILE A 26 18.68 5.40 -5.97
C ILE A 26 17.58 6.04 -6.82
N GLN A 27 17.34 5.50 -8.01
CA GLN A 27 16.36 6.03 -8.96
C GLN A 27 15.36 4.95 -9.34
N PHE A 28 14.12 5.37 -9.54
CA PHE A 28 13.09 4.56 -10.14
C PHE A 28 13.19 4.68 -11.67
N VAL A 29 13.17 3.55 -12.37
CA VAL A 29 13.28 3.46 -13.83
C VAL A 29 11.98 2.78 -14.32
N PRO A 30 11.03 3.53 -14.91
CA PRO A 30 9.68 3.02 -15.20
C PRO A 30 9.58 2.12 -16.44
N GLU A 31 10.57 2.12 -17.34
CA GLU A 31 10.52 1.47 -18.65
C GLU A 31 10.63 -0.07 -18.61
N PRO A 32 11.48 -0.70 -17.77
CA PRO A 32 11.58 -2.15 -17.71
C PRO A 32 10.30 -2.79 -17.18
N VAL A 33 9.75 -3.75 -17.95
CA VAL A 33 8.56 -4.51 -17.58
C VAL A 33 8.93 -5.98 -17.41
N CYS A 34 8.52 -6.57 -16.29
CA CYS A 34 8.61 -8.00 -16.05
C CYS A 34 7.21 -8.61 -15.99
N TRP A 35 7.03 -9.79 -16.58
CA TRP A 35 5.80 -10.55 -16.49
C TRP A 35 5.81 -11.38 -15.21
N THR A 36 4.76 -11.27 -14.40
CA THR A 36 4.61 -12.01 -13.16
C THR A 36 3.22 -12.61 -13.04
N GLU A 37 3.12 -13.74 -12.35
CA GLU A 37 1.84 -14.38 -12.06
C GLU A 37 1.05 -13.55 -11.04
N ALA A 38 -0.15 -13.12 -11.43
CA ALA A 38 -1.09 -12.47 -10.53
C ALA A 38 -1.85 -13.53 -9.72
N PRO A 39 -2.19 -13.25 -8.45
CA PRO A 39 -2.97 -14.18 -7.64
C PRO A 39 -4.38 -14.38 -8.22
N GLU A 40 -4.74 -15.62 -8.52
CA GLU A 40 -6.02 -15.98 -9.15
C GLU A 40 -7.21 -15.99 -8.17
N THR A 41 -6.95 -16.01 -6.87
CA THR A 41 -8.01 -16.09 -5.84
C THR A 41 -7.83 -15.05 -4.74
N LEU A 42 -8.96 -14.58 -4.20
CA LEU A 42 -9.00 -13.61 -3.09
C LEU A 42 -8.28 -14.12 -1.83
N SER A 43 -8.26 -15.44 -1.61
CA SER A 43 -7.56 -16.04 -0.46
C SER A 43 -6.04 -15.98 -0.61
N VAL A 44 -5.51 -16.19 -1.82
CA VAL A 44 -4.08 -16.03 -2.14
C VAL A 44 -3.70 -14.55 -2.08
N LEU A 45 -4.51 -13.67 -2.67
CA LEU A 45 -4.29 -12.22 -2.63
C LEU A 45 -4.28 -11.70 -1.18
N GLY A 46 -5.23 -12.11 -0.35
CA GLY A 46 -5.28 -11.70 1.05
C GLY A 46 -4.08 -12.17 1.86
N ARG A 47 -3.58 -13.40 1.62
CA ARG A 47 -2.33 -13.90 2.22
C ARG A 47 -1.14 -13.05 1.80
N GLN A 48 -1.05 -12.70 0.52
CA GLN A 48 0.02 -11.85 -0.01
C GLN A 48 -0.01 -10.44 0.63
N ARG A 49 -1.17 -9.78 0.66
CA ARG A 49 -1.33 -8.44 1.25
C ARG A 49 -1.04 -8.42 2.74
N THR A 50 -1.51 -9.44 3.48
CA THR A 50 -1.20 -9.61 4.91
C THR A 50 0.31 -9.73 5.13
N ARG A 51 0.99 -10.51 4.28
CA ARG A 51 2.46 -10.69 4.34
C ARG A 51 3.21 -9.41 4.03
N TRP A 52 2.79 -8.65 3.02
CA TRP A 52 3.40 -7.37 2.66
C TRP A 52 3.29 -6.35 3.79
N GLN A 53 2.10 -6.23 4.38
CA GLN A 53 1.90 -5.36 5.54
C GLN A 53 2.82 -5.77 6.70
N ARG A 54 2.89 -7.07 7.04
CA ARG A 54 3.79 -7.55 8.10
C ARG A 54 5.26 -7.25 7.79
N GLY A 55 5.71 -7.50 6.55
CA GLY A 55 7.08 -7.20 6.12
C GLY A 55 7.41 -5.72 6.20
N ALA A 56 6.47 -4.85 5.81
CA ALA A 56 6.62 -3.40 5.95
C ALA A 56 6.78 -2.96 7.42
N LEU A 57 5.98 -3.52 8.33
CA LEU A 57 6.09 -3.27 9.77
C LEU A 57 7.42 -3.76 10.34
N GLU A 58 7.84 -4.98 10.00
CA GLU A 58 9.14 -5.54 10.41
C GLU A 58 10.30 -4.63 9.99
N CYS A 59 10.31 -4.19 8.73
CA CYS A 59 11.31 -3.27 8.21
C CYS A 59 11.26 -1.93 8.95
N PHE A 60 10.08 -1.34 9.09
CA PHE A 60 9.91 -0.07 9.78
C PHE A 60 10.45 -0.12 11.22
N PHE A 61 10.04 -1.11 12.01
CA PHE A 61 10.46 -1.22 13.41
C PHE A 61 11.94 -1.60 13.55
N ARG A 62 12.50 -2.39 12.63
CA ARG A 62 13.93 -2.71 12.58
C ARG A 62 14.80 -1.47 12.35
N TYR A 63 14.33 -0.55 11.53
CA TYR A 63 15.07 0.67 11.15
C TYR A 63 14.50 1.95 11.77
N ARG A 64 13.69 1.84 12.83
CA ARG A 64 13.00 2.97 13.48
C ARG A 64 13.91 4.12 13.90
N ALA A 65 15.20 3.87 14.14
CA ALA A 65 16.19 4.90 14.46
C ALA A 65 16.45 5.91 13.32
N MET A 66 16.01 5.58 12.09
CA MET A 66 16.07 6.48 10.94
C MET A 66 14.91 7.48 10.90
N LEU A 67 13.80 7.19 11.58
CA LEU A 67 12.62 8.04 11.59
C LEU A 67 12.94 9.41 12.20
N PHE A 68 12.64 10.47 11.46
CA PHE A 68 12.88 11.87 11.83
C PHE A 68 14.30 12.19 12.27
N ASN A 69 15.27 11.35 11.90
CA ASN A 69 16.66 11.57 12.23
C ASN A 69 17.32 12.40 11.12
N PRO A 70 17.80 13.62 11.43
CA PRO A 70 18.40 14.53 10.43
C PRO A 70 19.59 13.92 9.69
N ARG A 71 20.31 12.97 10.30
CA ARG A 71 21.44 12.26 9.68
C ARG A 71 21.05 11.55 8.37
N TYR A 72 19.80 11.09 8.28
CA TYR A 72 19.28 10.38 7.10
C TYR A 72 18.58 11.32 6.10
N GLY A 73 18.45 12.61 6.42
CA GLY A 73 17.87 13.63 5.57
C GLY A 73 16.45 13.29 5.09
N ARG A 74 16.20 13.47 3.79
CA ARG A 74 14.88 13.20 3.17
C ARG A 74 14.40 11.77 3.36
N VAL A 75 15.30 10.78 3.46
CA VAL A 75 14.91 9.37 3.65
C VAL A 75 14.28 9.16 5.03
N GLY A 76 14.85 9.78 6.06
CA GLY A 76 14.35 9.67 7.43
C GLY A 76 13.06 10.46 7.68
N PHE A 77 12.92 11.64 7.05
CA PHE A 77 11.75 12.50 7.21
C PHE A 77 10.60 12.14 6.25
N LEU A 78 10.87 12.10 4.95
CA LEU A 78 9.83 11.87 3.93
C LEU A 78 9.59 10.36 3.73
N GLY A 79 10.65 9.58 3.53
CA GLY A 79 10.51 8.13 3.29
C GLY A 79 9.95 7.38 4.49
N PHE A 80 10.65 7.44 5.63
CA PHE A 80 10.18 6.80 6.87
C PHE A 80 8.94 7.46 7.46
N GLY A 81 8.77 8.78 7.32
CA GLY A 81 7.54 9.46 7.73
C GLY A 81 6.33 8.99 6.94
N HIS A 82 6.48 8.77 5.62
CA HIS A 82 5.43 8.20 4.79
C HIS A 82 5.07 6.77 5.24
N ILE A 83 6.06 5.89 5.46
CA ILE A 83 5.81 4.52 5.96
C ILE A 83 5.11 4.56 7.33
N LEU A 84 5.50 5.48 8.22
CA LEU A 84 4.82 5.67 9.50
C LEU A 84 3.34 6.05 9.30
N ILE A 85 3.05 7.07 8.51
CA ILE A 85 1.67 7.56 8.36
C ILE A 85 0.81 6.54 7.63
N VAL A 86 1.30 6.01 6.52
CA VAL A 86 0.52 5.15 5.64
C VAL A 86 0.48 3.73 6.18
N ASP A 87 1.62 3.07 6.37
CA ASP A 87 1.66 1.65 6.70
C ASP A 87 1.47 1.36 8.19
N VAL A 88 2.04 2.19 9.07
CA VAL A 88 1.95 1.97 10.53
C VAL A 88 0.62 2.52 11.05
N LEU A 89 0.37 3.83 10.90
CA LEU A 89 -0.80 4.49 11.48
C LEU A 89 -2.07 4.29 10.66
N GLY A 90 -1.97 4.22 9.33
CA GLY A 90 -3.13 4.13 8.43
C GLY A 90 -4.14 3.04 8.80
N PRO A 91 -3.73 1.76 8.95
CA PRO A 91 -4.66 0.69 9.31
C PRO A 91 -5.35 0.92 10.65
N VAL A 92 -4.62 1.44 11.65
CA VAL A 92 -5.17 1.73 12.98
C VAL A 92 -6.17 2.88 12.91
N ALA A 93 -5.83 3.95 12.20
CA ALA A 93 -6.69 5.11 12.01
C ALA A 93 -7.99 4.75 11.26
N GLU A 94 -7.91 3.90 10.24
CA GLU A 94 -9.11 3.46 9.51
C GLU A 94 -10.02 2.59 10.39
N VAL A 95 -9.47 1.66 11.18
CA VAL A 95 -10.27 0.87 12.14
C VAL A 95 -10.96 1.75 13.17
N LEU A 96 -10.23 2.74 13.71
CA LEU A 96 -10.81 3.72 14.62
C LEU A 96 -11.93 4.51 13.93
N GLY A 97 -11.74 4.91 12.66
CA GLY A 97 -12.78 5.55 11.87
C GLY A 97 -14.06 4.72 11.77
N TYR A 98 -13.95 3.42 11.49
CA TYR A 98 -15.11 2.53 11.41
C TYR A 98 -15.84 2.32 12.74
N ILE A 99 -15.17 2.51 13.88
CA ILE A 99 -15.79 2.38 15.21
C ILE A 99 -16.36 3.73 15.67
N LEU A 100 -15.59 4.81 15.53
CA LEU A 100 -15.91 6.13 16.04
C LEU A 100 -17.03 6.80 15.25
N ILE A 101 -17.08 6.64 13.92
CA ILE A 101 -18.10 7.28 13.10
C ILE A 101 -19.52 6.80 13.49
N PRO A 102 -19.81 5.49 13.57
CA PRO A 102 -21.11 5.01 14.06
C PRO A 102 -21.36 5.40 15.52
N ALA A 103 -20.34 5.36 16.38
CA ALA A 103 -20.50 5.72 17.79
C ALA A 103 -20.91 7.19 17.96
N PHE A 104 -20.27 8.11 17.23
CA PHE A 104 -20.64 9.54 17.28
C PHE A 104 -22.00 9.82 16.66
N TRP A 105 -22.40 9.05 15.65
CA TRP A 105 -23.75 9.11 15.09
C TRP A 105 -24.80 8.65 16.12
N LEU A 106 -24.58 7.53 16.80
CA LEU A 106 -25.48 7.00 17.84
C LEU A 106 -25.58 7.91 19.07
N LEU A 107 -24.49 8.59 19.43
CA LEU A 107 -24.46 9.56 20.53
C LEU A 107 -25.11 10.91 20.17
N GLY A 108 -25.59 11.09 18.93
CA GLY A 108 -26.19 12.33 18.46
C GLY A 108 -25.18 13.49 18.31
N ILE A 109 -23.88 13.21 18.41
CA ILE A 109 -22.80 14.21 18.26
C ILE A 109 -22.61 14.56 16.78
N LEU A 110 -22.87 13.60 15.89
CA LEU A 110 -22.61 13.70 14.46
C LEU A 110 -23.93 13.78 13.68
N SER A 111 -24.13 14.89 12.95
CA SER A 111 -25.31 15.06 12.11
C SER A 111 -25.25 14.15 10.88
N GLY A 112 -26.39 13.57 10.49
CA GLY A 112 -26.49 12.72 9.30
C GLY A 112 -26.06 13.45 8.02
N GLU A 113 -26.37 14.74 7.92
CA GLU A 113 -25.94 15.59 6.79
C GLU A 113 -24.41 15.72 6.73
N TYR A 114 -23.75 15.94 7.87
CA TYR A 114 -22.29 16.02 7.92
C TYR A 114 -21.65 14.68 7.56
N LEU A 115 -22.22 13.57 8.04
CA LEU A 115 -21.77 12.23 7.67
C LEU A 115 -21.79 12.03 6.16
N LEU A 116 -22.95 12.29 5.54
CA LEU A 116 -23.14 12.13 4.11
C LEU A 116 -22.20 13.04 3.32
N ALA A 117 -22.12 14.32 3.68
CA ALA A 117 -21.23 15.28 3.02
C ALA A 117 -19.76 14.86 3.12
N PHE A 118 -19.31 14.46 4.30
CA PHE A 118 -17.94 14.02 4.53
C PHE A 118 -17.63 12.73 3.76
N THR A 119 -18.51 11.73 3.81
CA THR A 119 -18.35 10.49 3.05
C THR A 119 -18.33 10.76 1.55
N SER A 120 -19.25 11.56 1.02
CA SER A 120 -19.26 11.97 -0.39
C SER A 120 -17.95 12.64 -0.80
N LEU A 121 -17.46 13.58 0.02
CA LEU A 121 -16.20 14.28 -0.24
C LEU A 121 -15.01 13.31 -0.30
N VAL A 122 -14.89 12.40 0.67
CA VAL A 122 -13.79 11.41 0.71
C VAL A 122 -13.84 10.47 -0.49
N PHE A 123 -15.03 10.01 -0.88
CA PHE A 123 -15.22 9.16 -2.06
C PHE A 123 -14.87 9.89 -3.35
N THR A 124 -15.40 11.10 -3.55
CA THR A 124 -15.09 11.91 -4.74
C THR A 124 -13.60 12.20 -4.82
N TYR A 125 -12.97 12.60 -3.72
CA TYR A 125 -11.53 12.82 -3.66
C TYR A 125 -10.74 11.56 -4.01
N GLY A 126 -11.11 10.40 -3.47
CA GLY A 126 -10.48 9.12 -3.77
C GLY A 126 -10.56 8.77 -5.26
N VAL A 127 -11.74 8.92 -5.87
CA VAL A 127 -11.93 8.70 -7.31
C VAL A 127 -11.09 9.69 -8.13
N CYS A 128 -11.11 10.98 -7.78
CA CYS A 128 -10.31 11.99 -8.46
C CYS A 128 -8.82 11.64 -8.43
N VAL A 129 -8.28 11.22 -7.28
CA VAL A 129 -6.87 10.83 -7.15
C VAL A 129 -6.54 9.61 -8.03
N SER A 130 -7.38 8.57 -8.02
CA SER A 130 -7.15 7.38 -8.86
C SER A 130 -7.20 7.71 -10.35
N VAL A 131 -8.17 8.52 -10.80
CA VAL A 131 -8.27 8.95 -12.21
C VAL A 131 -7.11 9.85 -12.60
N CYS A 132 -6.73 10.84 -11.77
CA CYS A 132 -5.58 11.71 -12.04
C CYS A 132 -4.28 10.89 -12.15
N SER A 133 -4.10 9.88 -11.31
CA SER A 133 -2.92 9.00 -11.36
C SER A 133 -2.86 8.22 -12.68
N LEU A 134 -4.00 7.69 -13.14
CA LEU A 134 -4.09 6.99 -14.43
C LEU A 134 -3.79 7.92 -15.61
N VAL A 135 -4.31 9.16 -15.58
CA VAL A 135 -4.06 10.16 -16.63
C VAL A 135 -2.58 10.54 -16.68
N LEU A 136 -1.93 10.74 -15.53
CA LEU A 136 -0.50 11.04 -15.46
C LEU A 136 0.35 9.88 -15.97
N GLU A 137 0.03 8.63 -15.60
CA GLU A 137 0.75 7.45 -16.08
C GLU A 137 0.67 7.33 -17.61
N GLU A 138 -0.53 7.50 -18.19
CA GLU A 138 -0.70 7.40 -19.64
C GLU A 138 -0.02 8.55 -20.39
N ALA A 139 -0.04 9.77 -19.83
CA ALA A 139 0.64 10.92 -20.42
C ALA A 139 2.17 10.78 -20.43
N GLU A 140 2.75 10.12 -19.42
CA GLU A 140 4.20 9.96 -19.29
C GLU A 140 4.73 8.72 -20.02
N LEU A 141 4.00 7.60 -19.97
CA LEU A 141 4.51 6.30 -20.44
C LEU A 141 3.86 5.79 -21.73
N GLN A 142 2.73 6.38 -22.17
CA GLN A 142 1.95 5.93 -23.35
C GLN A 142 1.77 4.41 -23.41
N ARG A 143 1.47 3.82 -22.26
CA ARG A 143 1.50 2.37 -22.05
C ARG A 143 0.31 1.67 -22.67
N PHE A 144 -0.82 2.35 -22.82
CA PHE A 144 -2.06 1.74 -23.26
C PHE A 144 -2.34 2.06 -24.74
N PRO A 145 -2.14 1.10 -25.67
CA PRO A 145 -2.37 1.33 -27.09
C PRO A 145 -3.85 1.50 -27.47
N ARG A 146 -4.80 1.24 -26.55
CA ARG A 146 -6.25 1.23 -26.83
C ARG A 146 -7.04 2.02 -25.78
N ALA A 147 -7.87 2.95 -26.25
CA ALA A 147 -8.77 3.74 -25.40
C ALA A 147 -9.77 2.89 -24.59
N ARG A 148 -10.11 1.69 -25.07
CA ARG A 148 -10.96 0.73 -24.33
C ARG A 148 -10.28 0.27 -23.04
N ASP A 149 -8.99 0.01 -23.07
CA ASP A 149 -8.26 -0.50 -21.89
C ASP A 149 -8.17 0.60 -20.83
N LEU A 150 -7.97 1.85 -21.25
CA LEU A 150 -8.04 3.03 -20.38
C LEU A 150 -9.43 3.18 -19.74
N ALA A 151 -10.51 3.01 -20.50
CA ALA A 151 -11.88 3.09 -19.99
C ALA A 151 -12.17 1.99 -18.97
N VAL A 152 -11.71 0.76 -19.23
CA VAL A 152 -11.83 -0.36 -18.28
C VAL A 152 -11.05 -0.07 -17.00
N LEU A 153 -9.80 0.41 -17.10
CA LEU A 153 -8.99 0.78 -15.95
C LEU A 153 -9.62 1.92 -15.13
N THR A 154 -10.21 2.90 -15.81
CA THR A 154 -10.95 3.99 -15.15
C THR A 154 -12.16 3.44 -14.40
N ALA A 155 -12.92 2.54 -15.00
CA ALA A 155 -14.04 1.89 -14.32
C ALA A 155 -13.58 1.08 -13.10
N VAL A 156 -12.47 0.34 -13.22
CA VAL A 156 -11.86 -0.41 -12.10
C VAL A 156 -11.40 0.54 -10.99
N ALA A 157 -10.79 1.68 -11.32
CA ALA A 157 -10.38 2.72 -10.38
C ALA A 157 -11.55 3.36 -9.62
N VAL A 158 -12.74 3.38 -10.22
CA VAL A 158 -13.96 3.78 -9.48
C VAL A 158 -14.43 2.63 -8.59
N ILE A 159 -14.54 1.42 -9.12
CA ILE A 159 -15.05 0.24 -8.42
C ILE A 159 -14.18 -0.14 -7.20
N GLU A 160 -12.86 0.06 -7.25
CA GLU A 160 -11.98 -0.28 -6.13
C GLU A 160 -12.31 0.49 -4.83
N ASN A 161 -12.90 1.68 -4.96
CA ASN A 161 -13.33 2.49 -3.82
C ASN A 161 -14.56 1.88 -3.13
N PHE A 162 -15.30 1.02 -3.83
CA PHE A 162 -16.48 0.31 -3.34
C PHE A 162 -16.13 -1.14 -2.96
N GLY A 163 -15.63 -1.33 -1.75
CA GLY A 163 -15.45 -2.65 -1.12
C GLY A 163 -14.03 -3.19 -1.17
N TYR A 164 -13.29 -3.02 -2.28
CA TYR A 164 -11.93 -3.56 -2.39
C TYR A 164 -10.96 -2.88 -1.41
N ARG A 165 -11.07 -1.56 -1.25
CA ARG A 165 -10.25 -0.80 -0.29
C ARG A 165 -10.49 -1.23 1.16
N GLN A 166 -11.75 -1.48 1.51
CA GLN A 166 -12.20 -1.97 2.81
C GLN A 166 -11.62 -3.37 3.08
N LEU A 167 -11.67 -4.26 2.08
CA LEU A 167 -11.08 -5.59 2.15
C LEU A 167 -9.55 -5.54 2.30
N ASN A 168 -8.88 -4.65 1.56
CA ASN A 168 -7.44 -4.44 1.71
C ASN A 168 -7.09 -3.95 3.12
N ASN A 169 -7.88 -3.03 3.68
CA ASN A 169 -7.67 -2.59 5.05
C ASN A 169 -7.83 -3.75 6.05
N PHE A 170 -8.84 -4.61 5.90
CA PHE A 170 -8.97 -5.81 6.72
C PHE A 170 -7.70 -6.69 6.70
N TRP A 171 -7.09 -6.89 5.52
CA TRP A 171 -5.83 -7.63 5.41
C TRP A 171 -4.65 -6.89 6.05
N ARG A 172 -4.62 -5.56 6.00
CA ARG A 172 -3.59 -4.75 6.68
C ARG A 172 -3.71 -4.85 8.20
N VAL A 173 -4.92 -4.79 8.74
CA VAL A 173 -5.19 -4.99 10.17
C VAL A 173 -4.79 -6.40 10.60
N LYS A 174 -5.11 -7.41 9.79
CA LYS A 174 -4.65 -8.78 10.01
C LYS A 174 -3.12 -8.88 10.02
N GLY A 175 -2.42 -8.16 9.13
CA GLY A 175 -0.96 -8.11 9.09
C GLY A 175 -0.36 -7.49 10.34
N TRP A 176 -0.95 -6.39 10.81
CA TRP A 176 -0.64 -5.76 12.10
C TRP A 176 -0.78 -6.72 13.28
N TRP A 177 -1.91 -7.43 13.34
CA TRP A 177 -2.18 -8.41 14.38
C TRP A 177 -1.18 -9.58 14.36
N GLN A 178 -0.83 -10.07 13.17
CA GLN A 178 0.17 -11.14 13.01
C GLN A 178 1.58 -10.67 13.39
N PHE A 179 1.94 -9.42 13.08
CA PHE A 179 3.20 -8.82 13.50
C PHE A 179 3.31 -8.77 15.03
N LEU A 180 2.26 -8.32 15.72
CA LEU A 180 2.23 -8.27 17.19
C LEU A 180 2.32 -9.66 17.84
N ARG A 181 1.76 -10.69 17.20
CA ARG A 181 1.86 -12.10 17.66
C ARG A 181 3.20 -12.77 17.34
N GLY A 182 4.13 -12.09 16.67
CA GLY A 182 5.44 -12.65 16.33
C GLY A 182 5.40 -13.84 15.36
N ASN A 183 4.32 -14.03 14.61
CA ASN A 183 4.20 -15.14 13.68
C ASN A 183 5.15 -14.91 12.48
N GLN A 184 6.16 -15.75 12.30
CA GLN A 184 7.19 -15.64 11.25
C GLN A 184 6.96 -16.58 10.05
N GLY A 185 5.83 -17.30 10.00
CA GLY A 185 5.55 -18.26 8.92
C GLY A 185 5.40 -17.59 7.55
N TRP A 186 6.15 -18.08 6.55
CA TRP A 186 6.14 -17.58 5.17
C TRP A 186 4.83 -17.86 4.43
N GLY A 187 4.10 -18.90 4.86
CA GLY A 187 2.86 -19.36 4.23
C GLY A 187 3.13 -19.94 2.84
N GLU A 188 2.46 -21.03 2.48
CA GLU A 188 2.58 -21.58 1.13
C GLU A 188 1.86 -20.67 0.12
N MET A 189 2.61 -20.17 -0.86
CA MET A 189 2.07 -19.52 -2.04
C MET A 189 1.96 -20.57 -3.13
N THR A 190 0.76 -21.11 -3.32
CA THR A 190 0.44 -22.01 -4.45
C THR A 190 0.57 -21.21 -5.74
N ARG A 191 1.66 -21.42 -6.49
CA ARG A 191 1.86 -20.84 -7.82
C ARG A 191 1.29 -21.79 -8.86
N THR A 192 0.26 -21.35 -9.56
CA THR A 192 -0.18 -21.95 -10.82
C THR A 192 0.80 -21.46 -11.87
N GLY A 193 1.89 -22.21 -12.09
CA GLY A 193 2.91 -21.86 -13.08
C GLY A 193 2.28 -21.42 -14.41
N LEU A 194 2.94 -20.55 -15.18
CA LEU A 194 2.54 -20.17 -16.55
C LEU A 194 2.28 -21.41 -17.42
N GLY A 195 1.05 -21.92 -17.36
CA GLY A 195 0.62 -23.14 -18.01
C GLY A 195 0.73 -22.96 -19.51
N GLY A 196 1.48 -23.86 -20.14
CA GLY A 196 1.78 -23.82 -21.56
C GLY A 196 0.55 -23.60 -22.42
N ALA A 197 0.72 -22.78 -23.45
CA ALA A 197 -0.21 -22.63 -24.55
C ALA A 197 -0.71 -24.00 -24.99
N LYS A 198 -2.00 -24.29 -24.78
CA LYS A 198 -2.67 -25.32 -25.56
C LYS A 198 -2.66 -24.84 -27.01
N LYS A 199 -1.85 -25.50 -27.83
CA LYS A 199 -1.99 -25.51 -29.29
C LYS A 199 -3.35 -26.06 -29.67
#